data_AF-A0A961RWK6-F1
#
_entry.id   AF-A0A961RWK6-F1
#
_cell.length_a   1.000
_cell.length_b   1.000
_cell.length_c   1.000
_cell.angle_alpha   90.00
_cell.angle_beta   90.00
_cell.angle_gamma   90.00
#
_symmetry.space_group_name_H-M   'P 1'
#
loop_
_entity.id
_entity.type
_entity.pdbx_description
1 polymer ?
#
loop_
_entity_poly.entity_id
_entity_poly.type
_entity_poly.pdbx_seq_one_letter_code
_entity_poly.pdbx_strand_id
1 'polypeptide(L)'
;MMKRREFLAAAAAGMATTAMAGKAFAQNPIDALLQSPRRGMWNDEFDSGRGDNPPGSSSVPIFSEQTPYHIEAAISDYQQIVANGGWPVVPANEKLRLGTTSSNVPILRRRLMASGDLPRNSGTSDVFDSWVNGAVRRFQARHGLPDDGVMGNYTFAAMNVPANIRLGQLETNLVRLRTMSGYLGDRYVMVNIPAAQIEAVENGKVAQRHTAIVGKIDRQTPILNSKIHEVILNPYWTSPKSIIQKDIIPLMRKDPT
;
A
#
# COMPACT_ATOMS: atom_id res chain seq x y z
N MET A 1 93.11 -13.75 -4.62
CA MET A 1 93.98 -14.48 -5.59
C MET A 1 93.16 -14.72 -6.86
N MET A 2 93.48 -14.04 -7.97
CA MET A 2 92.81 -14.19 -9.27
C MET A 2 93.49 -15.28 -10.12
N LYS A 3 92.71 -16.10 -10.83
CA LYS A 3 93.08 -16.88 -12.04
C LYS A 3 91.79 -17.02 -12.87
N ARG A 4 91.56 -16.40 -14.04
CA ARG A 4 92.21 -16.35 -15.37
C ARG A 4 92.25 -17.71 -16.11
N ARG A 5 91.51 -17.75 -17.24
CA ARG A 5 91.52 -18.68 -18.41
C ARG A 5 90.71 -19.97 -18.27
N GLU A 6 89.51 -20.03 -18.84
CA GLU A 6 89.21 -20.39 -20.26
C GLU A 6 89.51 -21.86 -20.57
N PHE A 7 88.46 -22.68 -20.68
CA PHE A 7 88.41 -23.77 -21.64
C PHE A 7 86.97 -23.97 -22.12
N LEU A 8 86.78 -23.81 -23.43
CA LEU A 8 85.54 -24.00 -24.20
C LEU A 8 85.23 -25.50 -24.36
N ALA A 9 83.94 -25.89 -24.29
CA ALA A 9 83.32 -26.85 -25.21
C ALA A 9 81.80 -26.99 -25.00
N ALA A 10 81.06 -26.49 -26.00
CA ALA A 10 79.87 -27.07 -26.66
C ALA A 10 78.54 -27.39 -25.90
N ALA A 11 77.50 -26.69 -26.37
CA ALA A 11 76.17 -27.17 -26.78
C ALA A 11 75.14 -27.60 -25.72
N ALA A 12 74.06 -26.83 -25.55
CA ALA A 12 72.78 -27.08 -26.27
C ALA A 12 71.65 -26.17 -25.74
N ALA A 13 70.99 -25.51 -26.71
CA ALA A 13 69.58 -25.10 -26.79
C ALA A 13 68.75 -24.84 -25.51
N GLY A 14 68.30 -23.59 -25.36
CA GLY A 14 67.16 -23.21 -24.52
C GLY A 14 66.98 -21.70 -24.51
N MET A 15 66.05 -21.19 -25.33
CA MET A 15 65.81 -19.75 -25.52
C MET A 15 65.39 -19.06 -24.21
N ALA A 16 66.19 -18.07 -23.80
CA ALA A 16 65.91 -17.15 -22.71
C ALA A 16 65.08 -15.97 -23.20
N THR A 17 63.96 -15.69 -22.55
CA THR A 17 63.21 -14.45 -22.70
C THR A 17 63.86 -13.36 -21.86
N THR A 18 64.22 -12.26 -22.53
CA THR A 18 64.85 -11.07 -21.94
C THR A 18 63.89 -10.32 -21.03
N ALA A 19 64.23 -10.18 -19.75
CA ALA A 19 63.62 -9.21 -18.85
C ALA A 19 64.23 -7.82 -19.11
N MET A 20 63.46 -6.92 -19.72
CA MET A 20 63.77 -5.50 -19.79
C MET A 20 63.16 -4.81 -18.57
N ALA A 21 64.02 -4.25 -17.71
CA ALA A 21 63.61 -3.39 -16.60
C ALA A 21 63.13 -2.03 -17.14
N GLY A 22 61.82 -1.82 -17.19
CA GLY A 22 61.18 -0.54 -17.47
C GLY A 22 60.99 0.28 -16.19
N LYS A 23 61.28 1.58 -16.27
CA LYS A 23 61.18 2.54 -15.16
C LYS A 23 59.76 2.56 -14.55
N ALA A 24 59.66 2.37 -13.24
CA ALA A 24 58.42 2.56 -12.49
C ALA A 24 58.09 4.07 -12.41
N PHE A 25 57.10 4.51 -13.20
CA PHE A 25 56.44 5.79 -12.98
C PHE A 25 55.28 5.55 -12.00
N ALA A 26 55.30 6.26 -10.87
CA ALA A 26 54.22 6.26 -9.91
C ALA A 26 52.93 6.73 -10.59
N GLN A 27 52.01 5.80 -10.83
CA GLN A 27 50.68 6.12 -11.32
C GLN A 27 49.87 6.65 -10.12
N ASN A 28 49.57 7.94 -10.13
CA ASN A 28 48.63 8.53 -9.18
C ASN A 28 47.25 7.90 -9.42
N PRO A 29 46.67 7.17 -8.44
CA PRO A 29 45.38 6.53 -8.61
C PRO A 29 44.23 7.55 -8.83
N ILE A 30 44.47 8.82 -8.55
CA ILE A 30 43.54 9.93 -8.78
C ILE A 30 43.41 10.25 -10.28
N ASP A 31 44.50 10.24 -11.04
CA ASP A 31 44.46 10.56 -12.47
C ASP A 31 43.77 9.46 -13.29
N ALA A 32 43.93 8.20 -12.87
CA ALA A 32 43.22 7.05 -13.44
C ALA A 32 41.70 7.10 -13.16
N LEU A 33 41.28 7.76 -12.08
CA LEU A 33 39.87 7.95 -11.74
C LEU A 33 39.26 9.10 -12.55
N LEU A 34 40.02 10.20 -12.73
CA LEU A 34 39.61 11.38 -13.50
C LEU A 34 39.47 11.11 -15.00
N GLN A 35 40.28 10.21 -15.56
CA GLN A 35 40.32 9.91 -17.00
C GLN A 35 39.51 8.67 -17.41
N SER A 36 38.77 8.05 -16.48
CA SER A 36 37.97 6.87 -16.78
C SER A 36 36.77 7.22 -17.72
N PRO A 37 36.62 6.56 -18.90
CA PRO A 37 35.54 6.87 -19.85
C PRO A 37 34.15 6.39 -19.41
N ARG A 38 34.00 5.91 -18.17
CA ARG A 38 32.72 5.51 -17.58
C ARG A 38 32.12 6.64 -16.75
N ARG A 39 32.09 7.85 -17.31
CA ARG A 39 31.09 8.83 -16.92
C ARG A 39 29.77 8.37 -17.55
N GLY A 40 29.16 7.36 -16.93
CA GLY A 40 27.76 7.03 -17.16
C GLY A 40 26.97 8.32 -17.01
N MET A 41 26.11 8.59 -17.99
CA MET A 41 25.26 9.76 -18.05
C MET A 41 24.56 9.95 -16.70
N TRP A 42 25.08 10.86 -15.87
CA TRP A 42 24.29 11.56 -14.85
C TRP A 42 23.47 12.63 -15.56
N ASN A 43 22.74 12.22 -16.60
CA ASN A 43 21.47 12.84 -16.88
C ASN A 43 20.56 12.20 -15.84
N ASP A 44 20.53 12.84 -14.67
CA ASP A 44 19.40 12.76 -13.76
C ASP A 44 18.19 13.29 -14.52
N GLU A 45 17.67 12.47 -15.43
CA GLU A 45 16.24 12.40 -15.69
C GLU A 45 15.64 11.76 -14.44
N PHE A 46 15.65 12.56 -13.37
CA PHE A 46 15.02 12.28 -12.10
C PHE A 46 13.52 12.34 -12.37
N ASP A 47 13.01 11.27 -12.97
CA ASP A 47 11.62 10.85 -13.01
C ASP A 47 10.60 12.00 -12.88
N SER A 48 10.67 12.99 -13.81
CA SER A 48 9.60 13.98 -13.97
C SER A 48 8.42 13.41 -14.74
N GLY A 49 8.48 12.12 -15.08
CA GLY A 49 7.30 11.30 -15.31
C GLY A 49 6.64 10.95 -13.97
N ARG A 50 6.14 11.96 -13.24
CA ARG A 50 5.00 11.72 -12.34
C ARG A 50 3.89 11.17 -13.22
N GLY A 51 3.78 9.86 -13.32
CA GLY A 51 2.47 9.26 -13.45
C GLY A 51 1.70 9.78 -12.24
N ASP A 52 0.66 10.57 -12.47
CA ASP A 52 -0.20 11.20 -11.45
C ASP A 52 -0.92 10.22 -10.51
N ASN A 53 -0.50 8.96 -10.50
CA ASN A 53 -1.05 7.91 -9.68
C ASN A 53 -0.15 7.68 -8.47
N PRO A 54 -0.54 8.16 -7.26
CA PRO A 54 0.18 7.79 -6.04
C PRO A 54 0.25 6.26 -5.92
N PRO A 55 1.36 5.70 -5.41
CA PRO A 55 1.51 4.26 -5.24
C PRO A 55 0.34 3.72 -4.41
N GLY A 56 -0.54 2.94 -5.05
CA GLY A 56 -1.78 2.43 -4.46
C GLY A 56 -3.10 2.95 -5.05
N SER A 57 -3.08 3.87 -6.02
CA SER A 57 -4.32 4.28 -6.72
C SER A 57 -4.75 3.20 -7.73
N SER A 58 -5.50 2.21 -7.26
CA SER A 58 -6.27 1.34 -8.16
C SER A 58 -7.16 2.21 -9.06
N SER A 59 -7.04 2.05 -10.37
CA SER A 59 -7.94 2.67 -11.35
C SER A 59 -9.33 2.03 -11.36
N VAL A 60 -9.50 0.92 -10.63
CA VAL A 60 -10.78 0.24 -10.45
C VAL A 60 -11.61 1.03 -9.43
N PRO A 61 -12.84 1.42 -9.77
CA PRO A 61 -13.73 2.12 -8.84
C PRO A 61 -14.19 1.18 -7.72
N ILE A 62 -14.46 1.75 -6.55
CA ILE A 62 -14.98 1.01 -5.39
C ILE A 62 -16.36 0.41 -5.71
N PHE A 63 -17.18 1.16 -6.44
CA PHE A 63 -18.48 0.72 -6.89
C PHE A 63 -18.58 0.84 -8.40
N SER A 64 -18.94 -0.25 -9.05
CA SER A 64 -19.22 -0.37 -10.48
C SER A 64 -20.33 -1.40 -10.68
N GLU A 65 -20.78 -1.53 -11.93
CA GLU A 65 -21.70 -2.59 -12.34
C GLU A 65 -21.17 -4.00 -12.02
N GLN A 66 -19.84 -4.17 -11.94
CA GLN A 66 -19.22 -5.46 -11.64
C GLN A 66 -19.13 -5.76 -10.13
N THR A 67 -19.26 -4.74 -9.27
CA THR A 67 -19.07 -4.88 -7.83
C THR A 67 -19.98 -5.94 -7.19
N PRO A 68 -21.27 -6.07 -7.53
CA PRO A 68 -22.12 -7.14 -6.99
C PRO A 68 -21.55 -8.55 -7.21
N TYR A 69 -20.98 -8.84 -8.39
CA TYR A 69 -20.39 -10.14 -8.69
C TYR A 69 -19.13 -10.42 -7.86
N HIS A 70 -18.30 -9.40 -7.63
CA HIS A 70 -17.13 -9.53 -6.74
C HIS A 70 -17.55 -9.79 -5.28
N ILE A 71 -18.64 -9.19 -4.82
CA ILE A 71 -19.16 -9.43 -3.48
C ILE A 71 -19.77 -10.84 -3.38
N GLU A 72 -20.46 -11.34 -4.41
CA GLU A 72 -20.94 -12.72 -4.46
C GLU A 72 -19.80 -13.74 -4.38
N ALA A 73 -18.70 -13.51 -5.11
CA ALA A 73 -17.51 -14.34 -5.00
C ALA A 73 -16.91 -14.30 -3.59
N ALA A 74 -16.78 -13.11 -3.00
CA ALA A 74 -16.31 -12.95 -1.62
C ALA A 74 -17.23 -13.63 -0.59
N ILE A 75 -18.55 -13.61 -0.80
CA ILE A 75 -19.52 -14.34 0.04
C ILE A 75 -19.23 -15.84 -0.03
N SER A 76 -19.00 -16.40 -1.22
CA SER A 76 -18.67 -17.81 -1.38
C SER A 76 -17.38 -18.19 -0.64
N ASP A 77 -16.33 -17.37 -0.75
CA ASP A 77 -15.08 -17.57 -0.02
C ASP A 77 -15.30 -17.54 1.50
N TYR A 78 -16.09 -16.58 1.99
CA TYR A 78 -16.37 -16.42 3.42
C TYR A 78 -17.27 -17.54 3.96
N GLN A 79 -18.20 -18.06 3.16
CA GLN A 79 -18.99 -19.24 3.51
C GLN A 79 -18.08 -20.45 3.73
N GLN A 80 -17.09 -20.67 2.86
CA GLN A 80 -16.11 -21.74 3.05
C GLN A 80 -15.28 -21.53 4.33
N ILE A 81 -14.84 -20.30 4.61
CA ILE A 81 -14.11 -19.99 5.85
C ILE A 81 -14.97 -20.33 7.07
N VAL A 82 -16.25 -19.91 7.08
CA VAL A 82 -17.18 -20.19 8.19
C VAL A 82 -17.44 -21.69 8.34
N ALA A 83 -17.66 -22.41 7.22
CA ALA A 83 -17.86 -23.86 7.22
C ALA A 83 -16.65 -24.63 7.80
N ASN A 84 -15.44 -24.10 7.61
CA ASN A 84 -14.20 -24.65 8.15
C ASN A 84 -13.92 -24.24 9.62
N GLY A 85 -14.90 -23.65 10.32
CA GLY A 85 -14.76 -23.23 11.72
C GLY A 85 -14.26 -21.80 11.92
N GLY A 86 -14.18 -21.00 10.84
CA GLY A 86 -13.73 -19.61 10.87
C GLY A 86 -12.20 -19.45 10.79
N TRP A 87 -11.73 -18.28 11.19
CA TRP A 87 -10.29 -17.97 11.29
C TRP A 87 -9.85 -17.85 12.75
N PRO A 88 -8.57 -18.10 13.05
CA PRO A 88 -8.08 -18.04 14.43
C PRO A 88 -8.10 -16.61 14.97
N VAL A 89 -8.42 -16.48 16.26
CA VAL A 89 -8.32 -15.22 17.01
C VAL A 89 -6.86 -15.01 17.38
N VAL A 90 -6.30 -13.85 17.03
CA VAL A 90 -4.92 -13.50 17.40
C VAL A 90 -4.94 -12.84 18.78
N PRO A 91 -4.24 -13.40 19.79
CA PRO A 91 -4.19 -12.80 21.12
C PRO A 91 -3.61 -11.37 21.06
N ALA A 92 -4.29 -10.43 21.71
CA ALA A 92 -3.90 -9.01 21.74
C ALA A 92 -3.12 -8.66 23.02
N ASN A 93 -2.39 -9.63 23.59
CA ASN A 93 -1.66 -9.50 24.85
C ASN A 93 -0.27 -8.87 24.70
N GLU A 94 0.21 -8.69 23.47
CA GLU A 94 1.48 -8.04 23.20
C GLU A 94 1.45 -7.29 21.86
N LYS A 95 2.39 -6.34 21.72
CA LYS A 95 2.54 -5.55 20.49
C LYS A 95 3.47 -6.29 19.52
N LEU A 96 2.93 -6.68 18.36
CA LEU A 96 3.71 -7.34 17.31
C LEU A 96 4.17 -6.34 16.25
N ARG A 97 5.45 -6.40 15.87
CA ARG A 97 6.06 -5.54 14.85
C ARG A 97 7.24 -6.26 14.20
N LEU A 98 7.76 -5.70 13.11
CA LEU A 98 8.92 -6.23 12.40
C LEU A 98 10.09 -6.54 13.37
N GLY A 99 10.60 -7.76 13.30
CA GLY A 99 11.70 -8.26 14.14
C GLY A 99 11.26 -8.87 15.47
N THR A 100 9.98 -8.82 15.85
CA THR A 100 9.48 -9.48 17.07
C THR A 100 9.40 -10.99 16.86
N THR A 101 9.93 -11.77 17.81
CA THR A 101 9.68 -13.22 17.91
C THR A 101 8.63 -13.48 18.98
N SER A 102 7.58 -14.21 18.64
CA SER A 102 6.48 -14.49 19.57
C SER A 102 5.66 -15.72 19.16
N SER A 103 5.10 -16.42 20.16
CA SER A 103 4.16 -17.52 19.95
C SER A 103 2.84 -17.10 19.26
N ASN A 104 2.53 -15.80 19.22
CA ASN A 104 1.37 -15.26 18.52
C ASN A 104 1.60 -15.09 17.01
N VAL A 105 2.85 -15.00 16.55
CA VAL A 105 3.15 -14.80 15.12
C VAL A 105 2.65 -15.96 14.25
N PRO A 106 2.79 -17.24 14.63
CA PRO A 106 2.22 -18.34 13.86
C PRO A 106 0.68 -18.28 13.79
N ILE A 107 0.02 -17.78 14.84
CA ILE A 107 -1.45 -17.58 14.86
C ILE A 107 -1.82 -16.46 13.89
N LEU A 108 -1.11 -15.33 13.95
CA LEU A 108 -1.26 -14.19 13.03
C LEU A 108 -1.07 -14.61 11.57
N ARG A 109 -0.04 -15.40 11.27
CA ARG A 109 0.20 -15.95 9.94
C ARG A 109 -0.99 -16.77 9.44
N ARG A 110 -1.50 -17.70 10.25
CA ARG A 110 -2.70 -18.47 9.88
C ARG A 110 -3.92 -17.57 9.64
N ARG A 111 -4.10 -16.54 10.48
CA ARG A 111 -5.18 -15.56 10.32
C ARG A 111 -5.09 -14.78 9.01
N LEU A 112 -3.89 -14.31 8.65
CA LEU A 112 -3.61 -13.57 7.42
C LEU A 112 -3.68 -14.46 6.17
N MET A 113 -3.27 -15.73 6.27
CA MET A 113 -3.45 -16.71 5.20
C MET A 113 -4.93 -17.02 4.94
N ALA A 114 -5.74 -17.12 6.01
CA ALA A 114 -7.18 -17.34 5.89
C ALA A 114 -7.91 -16.17 5.18
N SER A 115 -7.43 -14.94 5.33
CA SER A 115 -7.99 -13.77 4.64
C SER A 115 -7.33 -13.43 3.30
N GLY A 116 -6.32 -14.20 2.86
CA GLY A 116 -5.59 -13.94 1.62
C GLY A 116 -4.59 -12.79 1.69
N ASP A 117 -4.34 -12.22 2.88
CA ASP A 117 -3.35 -11.16 3.06
C ASP A 117 -1.92 -11.70 3.02
N LEU A 118 -1.73 -13.00 3.30
CA LEU A 118 -0.46 -13.72 3.25
C LEU A 118 -0.59 -14.99 2.39
N PRO A 119 0.38 -15.31 1.51
CA PRO A 119 0.35 -16.57 0.74
C PRO A 119 0.32 -17.82 1.63
N ARG A 120 -0.43 -18.85 1.22
CA ARG A 120 -0.61 -20.10 2.00
C ARG A 120 0.68 -20.89 2.22
N ASN A 121 1.71 -20.64 1.40
CA ASN A 121 3.02 -21.29 1.46
C ASN A 121 4.06 -20.49 2.26
N SER A 122 3.69 -19.42 2.97
CA SER A 122 4.64 -18.57 3.71
C SER A 122 5.16 -19.18 5.03
N GLY A 123 4.80 -20.42 5.36
CA GLY A 123 5.30 -21.16 6.53
C GLY A 123 4.81 -20.65 7.89
N THR A 124 5.28 -21.27 8.97
CA THR A 124 4.79 -21.03 10.35
C THR A 124 5.87 -20.52 11.31
N SER A 125 6.80 -19.70 10.83
CA SER A 125 7.80 -19.06 11.69
C SER A 125 7.14 -18.22 12.80
N ASP A 126 7.79 -18.20 13.95
CA ASP A 126 7.48 -17.37 15.11
C ASP A 126 8.06 -15.95 15.01
N VAL A 127 8.78 -15.63 13.93
CA VAL A 127 9.36 -14.32 13.68
C VAL A 127 8.43 -13.48 12.80
N PHE A 128 8.16 -12.26 13.26
CA PHE A 128 7.48 -11.24 12.49
C PHE A 128 8.45 -10.65 11.47
N ASP A 129 8.51 -11.29 10.31
CA ASP A 129 9.39 -10.94 9.19
C ASP A 129 8.76 -9.90 8.24
N SER A 130 9.48 -9.58 7.16
CA SER A 130 9.03 -8.64 6.14
C SER A 130 7.76 -9.11 5.40
N TRP A 131 7.56 -10.42 5.27
CA TRP A 131 6.35 -11.00 4.67
C TRP A 131 5.12 -10.75 5.54
N VAL A 132 5.22 -11.02 6.84
CA VAL A 132 4.13 -10.73 7.80
C VAL A 132 3.90 -9.23 7.88
N ASN A 133 4.95 -8.41 7.93
CA ASN A 133 4.80 -6.95 7.91
C ASN A 133 4.02 -6.47 6.69
N GLY A 134 4.40 -6.90 5.48
CA GLY A 134 3.67 -6.55 4.26
C GLY A 134 2.21 -7.03 4.27
N ALA A 135 1.94 -8.21 4.82
CA ALA A 135 0.57 -8.73 4.96
C ALA A 135 -0.27 -7.92 5.96
N VAL A 136 0.32 -7.51 7.09
CA VAL A 136 -0.35 -6.64 8.08
C VAL A 136 -0.64 -5.27 7.47
N ARG A 137 0.28 -4.69 6.71
CA ARG A 137 0.06 -3.41 6.01
C ARG A 137 -1.09 -3.51 5.00
N ARG A 138 -1.14 -4.59 4.21
CA ARG A 138 -2.28 -4.87 3.31
C ARG A 138 -3.60 -4.98 4.07
N PHE A 139 -3.59 -5.72 5.19
CA PHE A 139 -4.75 -5.85 6.07
C PHE A 139 -5.21 -4.48 6.61
N GLN A 140 -4.28 -3.66 7.11
CA GLN A 140 -4.58 -2.34 7.66
C GLN A 140 -5.18 -1.42 6.58
N ALA A 141 -4.54 -1.34 5.41
CA ALA A 141 -5.00 -0.51 4.30
C ALA A 141 -6.43 -0.88 3.86
N ARG A 142 -6.74 -2.17 3.69
CA ARG A 142 -8.10 -2.62 3.29
C ARG A 142 -9.16 -2.45 4.38
N HIS A 143 -8.77 -2.18 5.63
CA HIS A 143 -9.68 -1.88 6.74
C HIS A 143 -9.74 -0.38 7.08
N GLY A 144 -9.10 0.49 6.29
CA GLY A 144 -9.06 1.93 6.57
C GLY A 144 -8.26 2.29 7.82
N LEU A 145 -7.29 1.46 8.21
CA LEU A 145 -6.37 1.73 9.30
C LEU A 145 -5.04 2.29 8.75
N PRO A 146 -4.28 3.05 9.55
CA PRO A 146 -2.89 3.39 9.21
C PRO A 146 -2.08 2.12 8.91
N ASP A 147 -1.41 2.08 7.77
CA ASP A 147 -0.68 0.92 7.26
C ASP A 147 0.77 0.86 7.78
N ASP A 148 0.96 1.11 9.07
CA ASP A 148 2.27 1.15 9.73
C ASP A 148 2.92 -0.23 9.90
N GLY A 149 2.18 -1.31 9.64
CA GLY A 149 2.63 -2.70 9.77
C GLY A 149 2.82 -3.15 11.22
N VAL A 150 2.24 -2.42 12.18
CA VAL A 150 2.31 -2.70 13.61
C VAL A 150 0.95 -3.17 14.11
N MET A 151 0.94 -4.27 14.86
CA MET A 151 -0.29 -4.79 15.47
C MET A 151 -0.62 -4.00 16.74
N GLY A 152 -1.46 -2.96 16.59
CA GLY A 152 -2.03 -2.19 17.69
C GLY A 152 -3.46 -2.63 18.04
N ASN A 153 -4.05 -1.99 19.07
CA ASN A 153 -5.39 -2.30 19.57
C ASN A 153 -6.46 -2.28 18.46
N TYR A 154 -6.44 -1.28 17.58
CA TYR A 154 -7.40 -1.18 16.48
C TYR A 154 -7.21 -2.28 15.43
N THR A 155 -5.97 -2.66 15.12
CA THR A 155 -5.67 -3.75 14.19
C THR A 155 -6.15 -5.09 14.75
N PHE A 156 -5.88 -5.37 16.03
CA PHE A 156 -6.41 -6.56 16.71
C PHE A 156 -7.93 -6.58 16.72
N ALA A 157 -8.58 -5.47 17.09
CA ALA A 157 -10.04 -5.37 17.11
C ALA A 157 -10.66 -5.64 15.74
N ALA A 158 -10.10 -5.06 14.67
CA ALA A 158 -10.58 -5.27 13.31
C ALA A 158 -10.35 -6.71 12.80
N MET A 159 -9.19 -7.30 13.15
CA MET A 159 -8.76 -8.64 12.72
C MET A 159 -9.54 -9.76 13.39
N ASN A 160 -9.86 -9.58 14.68
CA ASN A 160 -10.54 -10.56 15.51
C ASN A 160 -12.07 -10.49 15.40
N VAL A 161 -12.62 -9.69 14.48
CA VAL A 161 -14.05 -9.81 14.13
C VAL A 161 -14.29 -11.22 13.56
N PRO A 162 -15.25 -11.99 14.10
CA PRO A 162 -15.52 -13.35 13.63
C PRO A 162 -15.94 -13.42 12.16
N ALA A 163 -15.60 -14.52 11.49
CA ALA A 163 -15.88 -14.72 10.06
C ALA A 163 -17.38 -14.69 9.73
N ASN A 164 -18.22 -15.26 10.58
CA ASN A 164 -19.68 -15.25 10.42
C ASN A 164 -20.27 -13.82 10.48
N ILE A 165 -19.70 -12.94 11.32
CA ILE A 165 -20.11 -11.53 11.38
C ILE A 165 -19.74 -10.83 10.07
N ARG A 166 -18.54 -11.08 9.53
CA ARG A 166 -18.13 -10.51 8.24
C ARG A 166 -18.96 -11.05 7.08
N LEU A 167 -19.31 -12.33 7.10
CA LEU A 167 -20.20 -12.94 6.11
C LEU A 167 -21.56 -12.23 6.10
N GLY A 168 -22.20 -12.05 7.27
CA GLY A 168 -23.47 -11.33 7.37
C GLY A 168 -23.37 -9.86 6.92
N GLN A 169 -22.23 -9.20 7.14
CA GLN A 169 -21.96 -7.87 6.58
C GLN A 169 -21.89 -7.88 5.05
N LEU A 170 -21.23 -8.87 4.44
CA LEU A 170 -21.17 -9.01 2.99
C LEU A 170 -22.55 -9.28 2.39
N GLU A 171 -23.33 -10.19 2.97
CA GLU A 171 -24.69 -10.52 2.53
C GLU A 171 -25.61 -9.29 2.61
N THR A 172 -25.54 -8.53 3.70
CA THR A 172 -26.32 -7.29 3.87
C THR A 172 -25.92 -6.24 2.84
N ASN A 173 -24.61 -6.06 2.59
CA ASN A 173 -24.13 -5.09 1.62
C ASN A 173 -24.43 -5.52 0.18
N LEU A 174 -24.47 -6.82 -0.14
CA LEU A 174 -24.86 -7.30 -1.47
C LEU A 174 -26.27 -6.81 -1.84
N VAL A 175 -27.23 -6.90 -0.92
CA VAL A 175 -28.60 -6.39 -1.16
C VAL A 175 -28.57 -4.89 -1.44
N ARG A 176 -27.83 -4.11 -0.63
CA ARG A 176 -27.68 -2.66 -0.82
C ARG A 176 -27.06 -2.33 -2.18
N LEU A 177 -25.96 -2.99 -2.53
CA LEU A 177 -25.26 -2.77 -3.79
C LEU A 177 -26.13 -3.17 -4.98
N ARG A 178 -26.92 -4.24 -4.88
CA ARG A 178 -27.89 -4.62 -5.93
C ARG A 178 -28.99 -3.58 -6.12
N THR A 179 -29.48 -2.95 -5.05
CA THR A 179 -30.46 -1.85 -5.18
C THR A 179 -29.88 -0.58 -5.80
N MET A 180 -28.56 -0.40 -5.69
CA MET A 180 -27.82 0.71 -6.30
C MET A 180 -27.25 0.35 -7.67
N SER A 181 -27.16 -0.94 -8.02
CA SER A 181 -26.55 -1.42 -9.26
C SER A 181 -27.52 -1.24 -10.42
N GLY A 182 -27.04 -0.53 -11.42
CA GLY A 182 -27.71 -0.24 -12.69
C GLY A 182 -26.74 0.57 -13.54
N TYR A 183 -27.19 1.03 -14.71
CA TYR A 183 -26.34 1.88 -15.54
C TYR A 183 -26.07 3.22 -14.83
N LEU A 184 -24.83 3.40 -14.37
CA LEU A 184 -24.39 4.61 -13.67
C LEU A 184 -24.04 5.76 -14.64
N GLY A 185 -24.04 5.48 -15.94
CA GLY A 185 -23.50 6.38 -16.95
C GLY A 185 -22.00 6.17 -17.15
N ASP A 186 -21.49 6.67 -18.28
CA ASP A 186 -20.05 6.63 -18.58
C ASP A 186 -19.25 7.55 -17.64
N ARG A 187 -19.91 8.52 -16.99
CA ARG A 187 -19.32 9.43 -16.00
C ARG A 187 -20.23 9.58 -14.79
N TYR A 188 -19.69 9.31 -13.60
CA TYR A 188 -20.42 9.47 -12.34
C TYR A 188 -19.50 9.85 -11.19
N VAL A 189 -20.10 10.38 -10.12
CA VAL A 189 -19.41 10.65 -8.85
C VAL A 189 -20.01 9.71 -7.80
N MET A 190 -19.17 8.87 -7.21
CA MET A 190 -19.55 7.98 -6.12
C MET A 190 -19.03 8.53 -4.80
N VAL A 191 -19.90 8.59 -3.79
CA VAL A 191 -19.53 8.98 -2.43
C VAL A 191 -19.76 7.80 -1.50
N ASN A 192 -18.67 7.23 -0.98
CA ASN A 192 -18.73 6.23 0.07
C ASN A 192 -18.69 6.93 1.43
N ILE A 193 -19.88 7.23 1.98
CA ILE A 193 -20.06 7.96 3.25
C ILE A 193 -19.28 7.32 4.41
N PRO A 194 -19.42 6.01 4.73
CA PRO A 194 -18.69 5.42 5.86
C PRO A 194 -17.18 5.35 5.66
N ALA A 195 -16.69 5.35 4.41
CA ALA A 195 -15.26 5.43 4.10
C ALA A 195 -14.74 6.87 3.96
N ALA A 196 -15.62 7.88 4.03
CA ALA A 196 -15.31 9.29 3.76
C ALA A 196 -14.50 9.48 2.46
N GLN A 197 -14.94 8.83 1.38
CA GLN A 197 -14.20 8.80 0.11
C GLN A 197 -15.10 9.17 -1.06
N ILE A 198 -14.57 9.97 -1.99
CA ILE A 198 -15.22 10.39 -3.23
C ILE A 198 -14.41 9.87 -4.41
N GLU A 199 -15.08 9.30 -5.39
CA GLU A 199 -14.49 8.89 -6.66
C GLU A 199 -15.26 9.51 -7.82
N ALA A 200 -14.56 10.23 -8.68
CA ALA A 200 -15.06 10.60 -10.00
C ALA A 200 -14.61 9.52 -10.98
N VAL A 201 -15.58 8.82 -11.59
CA VAL A 201 -15.34 7.70 -12.49
C VAL A 201 -15.69 8.13 -13.90
N GLU A 202 -14.85 7.77 -14.86
CA GLU A 202 -15.02 8.01 -16.29
C GLU A 202 -14.62 6.74 -17.07
N ASN A 203 -15.52 6.28 -17.95
CA ASN A 203 -15.32 5.09 -18.79
C ASN A 203 -14.88 3.85 -17.99
N GLY A 204 -15.52 3.65 -16.82
CA GLY A 204 -15.24 2.54 -15.91
C GLY A 204 -13.91 2.65 -15.13
N LYS A 205 -13.21 3.79 -15.18
CA LYS A 205 -11.95 4.02 -14.47
C LYS A 205 -12.06 5.22 -13.54
N VAL A 206 -11.40 5.14 -12.38
CA VAL A 206 -11.31 6.28 -11.46
C VAL A 206 -10.44 7.37 -12.09
N ALA A 207 -11.04 8.50 -12.44
CA ALA A 207 -10.34 9.68 -12.94
C ALA A 207 -9.78 10.53 -11.79
N GLN A 208 -10.53 10.64 -10.68
CA GLN A 208 -10.09 11.35 -9.49
C GLN A 208 -10.61 10.69 -8.22
N ARG A 209 -9.82 10.79 -7.14
CA ARG A 209 -10.17 10.28 -5.82
C ARG A 209 -9.85 11.34 -4.76
N HIS A 210 -10.80 11.59 -3.88
CA HIS A 210 -10.68 12.60 -2.83
C HIS A 210 -11.15 12.05 -1.48
N THR A 211 -10.61 12.59 -0.39
CA THR A 211 -11.11 12.37 0.96
C THR A 211 -12.23 13.38 1.25
N ALA A 212 -13.37 12.90 1.73
CA ALA A 212 -14.52 13.71 2.10
C ALA A 212 -14.52 14.07 3.58
N ILE A 213 -15.26 15.11 3.94
CA ILE A 213 -15.76 15.33 5.30
C ILE A 213 -17.26 15.06 5.26
N VAL A 214 -17.72 14.08 6.03
CA VAL A 214 -19.13 13.67 6.08
C VAL A 214 -19.81 14.16 7.36
N GLY A 215 -21.13 14.16 7.35
CA GLY A 215 -21.95 14.58 8.48
C GLY A 215 -21.69 13.74 9.74
N LYS A 216 -21.80 14.38 10.91
CA LYS A 216 -21.73 13.71 12.22
C LYS A 216 -22.91 12.77 12.42
N ILE A 217 -22.85 11.89 13.43
CA ILE A 217 -23.93 10.93 13.74
C ILE A 217 -25.27 11.64 14.00
N ASP A 218 -25.25 12.82 14.62
CA ASP A 218 -26.44 13.63 14.90
C ASP A 218 -26.90 14.49 13.71
N ARG A 219 -26.09 14.57 12.65
CA ARG A 219 -26.32 15.38 11.43
C ARG A 219 -25.76 14.66 10.21
N GLN A 220 -26.32 13.49 9.89
CA GLN A 220 -25.79 12.59 8.87
C GLN A 220 -25.95 13.13 7.45
N THR A 221 -24.97 12.83 6.59
CA THR A 221 -25.10 13.04 5.15
C THR A 221 -26.21 12.12 4.61
N PRO A 222 -27.21 12.64 3.89
CA PRO A 222 -28.30 11.82 3.36
C PRO A 222 -27.81 10.90 2.23
N ILE A 223 -28.39 9.71 2.13
CA ILE A 223 -28.18 8.79 1.00
C ILE A 223 -29.09 9.24 -0.15
N LEU A 224 -28.52 9.50 -1.32
CA LEU A 224 -29.27 9.95 -2.50
C LEU A 224 -28.62 9.49 -3.80
N ASN A 225 -29.41 9.45 -4.86
CA ASN A 225 -28.97 9.33 -6.25
C ASN A 225 -29.54 10.52 -7.03
N SER A 226 -28.67 11.36 -7.58
CA SER A 226 -29.04 12.60 -8.26
C SER A 226 -28.02 12.98 -9.33
N LYS A 227 -28.36 13.96 -10.16
CA LYS A 227 -27.48 14.54 -11.17
C LYS A 227 -26.89 15.85 -10.66
N ILE A 228 -25.63 16.09 -11.01
CA ILE A 228 -24.99 17.40 -10.81
C ILE A 228 -25.43 18.27 -11.98
N HIS A 229 -26.23 19.30 -11.72
CA HIS A 229 -26.78 20.18 -12.74
C HIS A 229 -25.94 21.44 -12.97
N GLU A 230 -25.20 21.88 -11.94
CA GLU A 230 -24.45 23.12 -11.96
C GLU A 230 -23.20 23.00 -11.06
N VAL A 231 -22.14 23.70 -11.44
CA VAL A 231 -20.95 23.89 -10.61
C VAL A 231 -20.72 25.40 -10.50
N ILE A 232 -20.88 25.94 -9.29
CA ILE A 232 -20.69 27.36 -9.01
C ILE A 232 -19.27 27.56 -8.49
N LEU A 233 -18.47 28.35 -9.21
CA LEU A 233 -17.14 28.76 -8.75
C LEU A 233 -17.30 29.96 -7.82
N ASN A 234 -16.66 29.90 -6.65
CA ASN A 234 -16.74 30.92 -5.59
C ASN A 234 -18.19 31.19 -5.11
N PRO A 235 -18.90 30.18 -4.58
CA PRO A 235 -20.25 30.35 -4.10
C PRO A 235 -20.30 31.22 -2.83
N TYR A 236 -21.38 31.98 -2.65
CA TYR A 236 -21.71 32.55 -1.34
C TYR A 236 -22.14 31.43 -0.37
N TRP A 237 -21.73 31.53 0.90
CA TRP A 237 -22.19 30.62 1.94
C TRP A 237 -23.41 31.19 2.66
N THR A 238 -24.59 30.77 2.25
CA THR A 238 -25.84 31.07 2.96
C THR A 238 -26.04 30.07 4.09
N SER A 239 -25.86 30.52 5.33
CA SER A 239 -25.96 29.63 6.50
C SER A 239 -27.36 29.03 6.65
N PRO A 240 -27.51 27.69 6.72
CA PRO A 240 -28.80 27.06 6.92
C PRO A 240 -29.43 27.45 8.25
N LYS A 241 -30.77 27.54 8.30
CA LYS A 241 -31.53 27.87 9.52
C LYS A 241 -31.14 27.01 10.72
N SER A 242 -30.87 25.73 10.50
CA SER A 242 -30.45 24.80 11.55
C SER A 242 -29.10 25.14 12.18
N ILE A 243 -28.12 25.59 11.37
CA ILE A 243 -26.79 26.04 11.86
C ILE A 243 -26.95 27.34 12.65
N ILE A 244 -27.72 28.29 12.12
CA ILE A 244 -28.01 29.55 12.82
C ILE A 244 -28.60 29.27 14.21
N GLN A 245 -29.61 28.40 14.29
CA GLN A 245 -30.32 28.11 15.53
C GLN A 245 -29.50 27.29 16.53
N LYS A 246 -28.75 26.29 16.06
CA LYS A 246 -28.07 25.33 16.94
C LYS A 246 -26.64 25.71 17.30
N ASP A 247 -25.96 26.47 16.44
CA ASP A 247 -24.53 26.74 16.58
C ASP A 247 -24.27 28.24 16.78
N ILE A 248 -24.84 29.12 15.94
CA ILE A 248 -24.55 30.57 15.98
C ILE A 248 -25.27 31.29 17.12
N ILE A 249 -26.59 31.13 17.27
CA ILE A 249 -27.37 31.83 18.31
C ILE A 249 -26.85 31.52 19.73
N PRO A 250 -26.53 30.27 20.10
CA PRO A 250 -25.98 29.98 21.42
C PRO A 250 -24.63 30.66 21.67
N LEU A 251 -23.76 30.74 20.66
CA LEU A 251 -22.49 31.46 20.76
C LEU A 251 -22.72 32.96 20.93
N MET A 252 -23.57 33.58 20.11
CA MET A 252 -23.89 35.00 20.19
C MET A 252 -24.57 35.41 21.52
N ARG A 253 -25.37 34.52 22.11
CA ARG A 253 -25.96 34.74 23.44
C ARG A 253 -24.92 34.68 24.56
N LYS A 254 -23.85 33.92 24.36
CA LYS A 254 -22.75 33.77 25.32
C LYS A 254 -21.75 34.92 25.20
N ASP A 255 -21.40 35.29 23.97
CA ASP A 255 -20.55 36.41 23.63
C ASP A 255 -21.03 37.02 22.31
N PRO A 256 -21.62 38.23 22.33
CA PRO A 256 -22.14 38.89 21.14
C PRO A 256 -21.05 39.63 20.32
N THR A 257 -19.79 39.61 20.76
CA THR A 257 -18.65 40.18 20.01
C THR A 257 -18.01 39.18 19.06
#